data_AF-A0A6J7MTL7-F1
#
_entry.id   AF-A0A6J7MTL7-F1
#
_cell.length_a   1.000
_cell.length_b   1.000
_cell.length_c   1.000
_cell.angle_alpha   90.00
_cell.angle_beta   90.00
_cell.angle_gamma   90.00
#
_symmetry.space_group_name_H-M   'P 1'
#
loop_
_entity.id
_entity.type
_entity.pdbx_description
1 polymer ?
#
loop_
_entity_poly.entity_id
_entity_poly.type
_entity_poly.pdbx_seq_one_letter_code
_entity_poly.pdbx_strand_id
1 'polypeptide(L)'
;MFNFSGSELMFLLILGLVILGPEKLPTVLRKMGRFYGEFKRMTNDAQSDFRQAFAEPLRDLQSAASEYKSVFQDAAGEIADDSPEPDFVPWQPSTETSNDSDPEPISDKATSFDSLSPDDDPQISVISYEDKN
;
A
#
# COMPACT_ATOMS: atom_id res chain seq x y z
N MET A 1 -10.99 2.12 9.61
CA MET A 1 -11.82 1.90 10.82
C MET A 1 -11.04 2.38 12.04
N PHE A 2 -11.10 3.67 12.33
CA PHE A 2 -10.54 4.26 13.56
C PHE A 2 -11.57 5.24 14.07
N ASN A 3 -12.49 4.74 14.89
CA ASN A 3 -13.49 5.57 15.54
C ASN A 3 -12.83 6.18 16.79
N PHE A 4 -11.87 7.09 16.63
CA PHE A 4 -11.31 7.82 17.77
C PHE A 4 -12.35 8.84 18.26
N SER A 5 -13.32 8.34 19.02
CA SER A 5 -14.35 9.17 19.65
C SER A 5 -13.75 9.87 20.89
N GLY A 6 -14.32 11.01 21.28
CA GLY A 6 -13.91 11.71 22.50
C GLY A 6 -13.98 10.82 23.75
N SER A 7 -14.90 9.85 23.77
CA SER A 7 -15.01 8.83 24.81
C SER A 7 -13.83 7.84 24.85
N GLU A 8 -13.35 7.35 23.71
CA GLU A 8 -12.18 6.46 23.68
C GLU A 8 -10.91 7.17 24.14
N LEU A 9 -10.73 8.44 23.80
CA LEU A 9 -9.61 9.22 24.30
C LEU A 9 -9.67 9.38 25.83
N MET A 10 -10.86 9.62 26.39
CA MET A 10 -11.05 9.67 27.84
C MET A 10 -10.77 8.34 28.52
N PHE A 11 -11.24 7.23 27.95
CA PHE A 11 -10.97 5.89 28.45
C PHE A 11 -9.46 5.58 28.47
N LEU A 12 -8.75 5.86 27.38
CA LEU A 12 -7.29 5.69 27.31
C LEU A 12 -6.54 6.60 28.28
N LEU A 13 -7.03 7.83 28.50
CA LEU A 13 -6.45 8.73 29.51
C LEU A 13 -6.52 8.09 30.89
N ILE A 14 -7.72 7.65 31.30
CA ILE A 14 -7.92 6.98 32.60
C ILE A 14 -7.07 5.71 32.70
N LEU A 15 -7.06 4.87 31.66
CA LEU A 15 -6.27 3.65 31.62
C LEU A 15 -4.77 3.94 31.79
N GLY A 16 -4.26 4.96 31.09
CA GLY A 16 -2.89 5.44 31.25
C GLY A 16 -2.59 5.94 32.66
N LEU A 17 -3.53 6.66 33.29
CA LEU A 17 -3.41 7.08 34.68
C LEU A 17 -3.39 5.90 35.65
N VAL A 18 -4.14 4.83 35.40
CA VAL A 18 -4.16 3.64 36.27
C VAL A 18 -2.88 2.82 36.12
N ILE A 19 -2.42 2.59 34.89
CA ILE A 19 -1.23 1.76 34.62
C ILE A 19 0.04 2.46 35.07
N LEU A 20 0.21 3.72 34.68
CA LEU A 20 1.45 4.48 34.91
C LEU A 20 1.39 5.30 36.20
N GLY A 21 0.19 5.72 36.62
CA GLY A 21 -0.03 6.63 37.74
C GLY A 21 -0.20 8.10 37.30
N PRO A 22 -1.09 8.88 37.95
CA PRO A 22 -1.31 10.29 37.64
C PRO A 22 -0.07 11.16 37.86
N GLU A 23 0.86 10.74 38.74
CA GLU A 23 2.10 11.46 39.01
C GLU A 23 3.18 11.21 37.94
N LYS A 24 3.19 10.03 37.32
CA LYS A 24 4.25 9.60 36.39
C LYS A 24 3.97 10.01 34.95
N LEU A 25 2.70 10.00 34.53
CA LEU A 25 2.27 10.43 33.19
C LEU A 25 2.77 11.85 32.83
N PRO A 26 2.55 12.89 33.66
CA PRO A 26 3.04 14.24 33.33
C PRO A 26 4.57 14.32 33.34
N THR A 27 5.27 13.48 34.12
CA THR A 27 6.74 13.39 34.08
C THR A 27 7.23 12.81 32.76
N VAL A 28 6.60 11.75 32.24
CA VAL A 28 6.95 11.15 30.95
C VAL A 28 6.64 12.11 29.80
N LEU A 29 5.47 12.74 29.80
CA LEU A 29 5.12 13.75 28.80
C LEU A 29 6.09 14.93 28.80
N ARG A 30 6.55 15.40 29.98
CA ARG A 30 7.57 16.46 30.05
C ARG A 30 8.90 16.03 29.44
N LYS A 31 9.34 14.79 29.66
CA LYS A 31 10.57 14.24 29.07
C LYS A 31 10.45 14.07 27.55
N MET A 32 9.36 13.43 27.09
CA MET A 32 9.06 13.25 25.67
C MET A 32 8.90 14.60 24.97
N GLY A 33 8.22 15.55 25.59
CA GLY A 33 8.00 16.89 25.03
C GLY A 33 9.30 17.67 24.88
N ARG A 34 10.23 17.56 25.84
CA ARG A 34 11.56 18.14 25.71
C ARG A 34 12.34 17.50 24.55
N PHE A 35 12.37 16.17 24.47
CA PHE A 35 13.02 15.45 23.38
C PHE A 35 12.43 15.78 22.01
N TYR A 36 11.10 15.82 21.90
CA TYR A 36 10.40 16.21 20.68
C TYR A 36 10.68 17.66 20.31
N GLY A 37 10.76 18.57 21.29
CA GLY A 37 11.11 19.97 21.06
C GLY A 37 12.53 20.13 20.53
N GLU A 38 13.48 19.41 21.10
CA GLU A 38 14.87 19.36 20.63
C GLU A 38 14.96 18.77 19.22
N PHE A 39 14.30 17.64 18.97
CA PHE A 39 14.24 17.00 17.65
C PHE A 39 13.60 17.92 16.59
N LYS A 40 12.50 18.58 16.93
CA LYS A 40 11.82 19.53 16.04
C LYS A 40 12.73 20.72 15.72
N ARG A 41 13.45 21.25 16.71
CA ARG A 41 14.37 22.37 16.50
C ARG A 41 15.54 21.95 15.61
N MET A 42 16.14 20.80 15.89
CA MET A 42 17.21 20.23 15.06
C MET A 42 16.76 19.94 13.63
N THR A 43 15.53 19.45 13.46
CA THR A 43 14.91 19.26 12.13
C THR A 43 14.63 20.59 11.44
N ASN A 44 14.17 21.62 12.16
CA ASN A 44 13.93 22.94 11.59
C ASN A 44 15.24 23.61 11.14
N ASP A 45 16.29 23.51 11.94
CA ASP A 45 17.61 24.05 11.62
C ASP A 45 18.19 23.31 10.40
N ALA A 46 18.12 21.97 10.40
CA ALA A 46 18.50 21.15 9.25
C ALA A 46 17.65 21.44 8.01
N GLN A 47 16.34 21.67 8.16
CA GLN A 47 15.45 22.04 7.05
C GLN A 47 15.76 23.44 6.53
N SER A 48 16.19 24.38 7.39
CA SER A 48 16.64 25.72 6.99
C SER A 48 17.91 25.61 6.14
N ASP A 49 18.89 24.85 6.61
CA ASP A 49 20.15 24.63 5.90
C ASP A 49 19.94 23.82 4.60
N PHE A 50 19.08 22.79 4.62
CA PHE A 50 18.68 22.06 3.43
C PHE A 50 17.91 22.96 2.46
N ARG A 51 16.97 23.78 2.92
CA ARG A 51 16.26 24.73 2.04
C ARG A 51 17.24 25.69 1.42
N GLN A 52 18.27 26.15 2.12
CA GLN A 52 19.24 27.07 1.56
C GLN A 52 20.20 26.38 0.58
N ALA A 53 20.70 25.18 0.91
CA ALA A 53 21.62 24.41 0.07
C ALA A 53 20.94 23.77 -1.15
N PHE A 54 19.66 23.40 -1.03
CA PHE A 54 18.88 22.81 -2.11
C PHE A 54 17.95 23.81 -2.80
N ALA A 55 17.77 25.04 -2.33
CA ALA A 55 16.97 26.05 -3.04
C ALA A 55 17.53 26.34 -4.43
N GLU A 56 18.85 26.44 -4.58
CA GLU A 56 19.50 26.62 -5.88
C GLU A 56 19.29 25.38 -6.78
N PRO A 57 19.69 24.16 -6.38
CA PRO A 57 19.44 22.95 -7.15
C PRO A 57 17.96 22.73 -7.50
N LEU A 58 17.05 22.94 -6.55
CA LEU A 58 15.61 22.77 -6.79
C LEU A 58 15.06 23.81 -7.76
N ARG A 59 15.58 25.03 -7.74
CA ARG A 59 15.19 26.07 -8.69
C ARG A 59 15.68 25.75 -10.09
N ASP A 60 16.90 25.25 -10.22
CA ASP A 60 17.47 24.80 -11.49
C ASP A 60 16.77 23.55 -12.04
N LEU A 61 16.45 22.58 -11.17
CA LEU A 61 15.63 21.42 -11.49
C LEU A 61 14.20 21.82 -11.89
N GLN A 62 13.61 22.80 -11.21
CA GLN A 62 12.28 23.30 -11.52
C GLN A 62 12.26 24.04 -12.86
N SER A 63 13.29 24.85 -13.16
CA SER A 63 13.42 25.49 -14.48
C SER A 63 13.64 24.47 -15.58
N ALA A 64 14.53 23.50 -15.39
CA ALA A 64 14.75 22.42 -16.35
C ALA A 64 13.46 21.62 -16.57
N ALA A 65 12.77 21.22 -15.51
CA ALA A 65 11.48 20.52 -15.62
C ALA A 65 10.41 21.37 -16.33
N SER A 66 10.37 22.68 -16.11
CA SER A 66 9.44 23.58 -16.80
C SER A 66 9.76 23.74 -18.29
N GLU A 67 11.05 23.76 -18.66
CA GLU A 67 11.52 23.83 -20.03
C GLU A 67 11.25 22.52 -20.78
N TYR A 68 11.53 21.37 -20.17
CA TYR A 68 11.11 20.07 -20.70
C TYR A 68 9.61 19.98 -20.87
N LYS A 69 8.84 20.50 -19.90
CA LYS A 69 7.37 20.52 -19.98
C LYS A 69 6.89 21.42 -21.11
N SER A 70 7.47 22.60 -21.33
CA SER A 70 7.07 23.47 -22.45
C SER A 70 7.43 22.84 -23.78
N VAL A 71 8.62 22.23 -23.92
CA VAL A 71 8.98 21.49 -25.15
C VAL A 71 8.03 20.33 -25.39
N PHE A 72 7.67 19.57 -24.35
CA PHE A 72 6.68 18.50 -24.46
C PHE A 72 5.28 19.02 -24.77
N GLN A 73 4.91 20.19 -24.26
CA GLN A 73 3.58 20.77 -24.44
C GLN A 73 3.45 21.47 -25.80
N ASP A 74 4.53 22.04 -26.33
CA ASP A 74 4.61 22.54 -27.71
C ASP A 74 4.61 21.37 -28.69
N ALA A 75 5.41 20.33 -28.44
CA ALA A 75 5.38 19.10 -29.23
C ALA A 75 4.02 18.38 -29.12
N ALA A 76 3.41 18.33 -27.94
CA ALA A 76 2.07 17.78 -27.77
C ALA A 76 0.99 18.68 -28.38
N GLY A 77 1.20 19.99 -28.43
CA GLY A 77 0.31 20.92 -29.14
C GLY A 77 0.39 20.75 -30.66
N GLU A 78 1.60 20.49 -31.17
CA GLU A 78 1.85 20.17 -32.58
C GLU A 78 1.33 18.76 -32.95
N ILE A 79 1.40 17.79 -32.02
CA ILE A 79 0.82 16.45 -32.19
C ILE A 79 -0.70 16.46 -31.97
N ALA A 80 -1.25 17.34 -31.11
CA ALA A 80 -2.69 17.42 -30.85
C ALA A 80 -3.48 17.96 -32.04
N ASP A 81 -2.84 18.68 -32.97
CA ASP A 81 -3.46 19.14 -34.21
C ASP A 81 -3.55 18.04 -35.28
N ASP A 82 -2.74 16.96 -35.16
CA ASP A 82 -2.68 15.84 -36.12
C ASP A 82 -2.95 14.46 -35.48
N SER A 83 -3.37 14.41 -34.21
CA SER A 83 -3.61 13.12 -33.52
C SER A 83 -4.96 12.54 -33.94
N PRO A 84 -5.01 11.39 -34.64
CA PRO A 84 -6.26 10.68 -34.84
C PRO A 84 -6.81 10.26 -33.46
N GLU A 85 -8.10 10.51 -33.23
CA GLU A 85 -8.79 10.02 -32.03
C GLU A 85 -8.57 8.50 -31.93
N PRO A 86 -8.15 7.99 -30.75
CA PRO A 86 -8.05 6.55 -30.56
C PRO A 86 -9.45 5.94 -30.67
N ASP A 87 -9.69 5.15 -31.73
CA ASP A 87 -10.93 4.42 -31.94
C ASP A 87 -11.00 3.28 -30.91
N PHE A 88 -11.67 3.57 -29.80
CA PHE A 88 -11.76 2.67 -28.66
C PHE A 88 -12.70 1.52 -29.02
N VAL A 89 -12.13 0.33 -29.25
CA VAL A 89 -12.91 -0.89 -29.44
C VAL A 89 -13.19 -1.50 -28.07
N PRO A 90 -14.42 -1.43 -27.53
CA PRO A 90 -14.73 -2.04 -26.24
C PRO A 90 -14.58 -3.57 -26.35
N TRP A 91 -13.94 -4.17 -25.36
CA TRP A 91 -13.79 -5.62 -25.29
C TRP A 91 -15.16 -6.30 -25.24
N GLN A 92 -15.43 -7.19 -26.20
CA GLN A 92 -16.61 -8.04 -26.22
C GLN A 92 -16.23 -9.46 -25.80
N PRO A 93 -16.82 -10.00 -24.70
CA PRO A 93 -16.65 -11.41 -24.35
C PRO A 93 -17.30 -12.31 -25.39
N SER A 94 -16.57 -13.34 -25.83
CA SER A 94 -17.12 -14.42 -26.65
C SER A 94 -18.15 -15.20 -25.84
N THR A 95 -19.44 -14.93 -26.03
CA THR A 95 -20.49 -15.86 -25.60
C THR A 95 -20.57 -16.97 -26.64
N GLU A 96 -19.86 -18.07 -26.39
CA GLU A 96 -20.07 -19.32 -27.11
C GLU A 96 -21.46 -19.86 -26.77
N THR A 97 -22.43 -19.48 -27.60
CA THR A 97 -23.59 -20.32 -27.87
C THR A 97 -23.10 -21.46 -28.75
N SER A 98 -23.01 -22.66 -28.17
CA SER A 98 -23.18 -23.89 -28.95
C SER A 98 -24.07 -24.82 -28.14
N ASN A 99 -25.33 -24.86 -28.56
CA ASN A 99 -26.31 -25.83 -28.11
C ASN A 99 -26.13 -27.09 -28.96
N ASP A 100 -26.25 -28.22 -28.26
CA ASP A 100 -26.90 -29.45 -28.71
C ASP A 100 -26.07 -30.50 -29.47
N SER A 101 -25.59 -31.48 -28.70
CA SER A 101 -25.63 -32.91 -29.04
C SER A 101 -25.48 -33.72 -27.75
N ASP A 102 -26.60 -34.06 -27.11
CA ASP A 102 -26.69 -35.08 -26.04
C ASP A 102 -27.19 -36.41 -26.66
N PRO A 103 -26.88 -37.62 -26.12
CA PRO A 103 -27.71 -38.12 -25.01
C PRO A 103 -27.02 -39.05 -23.95
N GLU A 104 -27.43 -38.82 -22.69
CA GLU A 104 -27.97 -39.78 -21.69
C GLU A 104 -27.05 -40.47 -20.62
N PRO A 105 -27.62 -40.85 -19.44
CA PRO A 105 -27.12 -40.41 -18.12
C PRO A 105 -26.78 -41.54 -17.12
N ILE A 106 -26.05 -41.22 -16.05
CA ILE A 106 -26.05 -41.98 -14.77
C ILE A 106 -25.64 -41.01 -13.66
N SER A 107 -26.60 -40.51 -12.86
CA SER A 107 -27.19 -41.16 -11.68
C SER A 107 -26.40 -40.81 -10.40
N ASP A 108 -27.02 -39.89 -9.67
CA ASP A 108 -27.07 -39.72 -8.22
C ASP A 108 -26.04 -40.43 -7.32
N LYS A 109 -25.55 -39.63 -6.37
CA LYS A 109 -25.59 -39.90 -4.91
C LYS A 109 -24.22 -40.01 -4.23
N ALA A 110 -23.95 -38.96 -3.46
CA ALA A 110 -23.28 -38.96 -2.18
C ALA A 110 -21.99 -39.78 -2.03
N THR A 111 -20.86 -39.08 -2.00
CA THR A 111 -19.69 -39.51 -1.21
C THR A 111 -19.27 -38.39 -0.29
N SER A 112 -19.67 -38.59 0.96
CA SER A 112 -19.22 -37.95 2.18
C SER A 112 -17.76 -37.52 2.15
N PHE A 113 -17.49 -36.29 2.59
CA PHE A 113 -16.17 -35.95 3.11
C PHE A 113 -15.94 -36.78 4.39
N ASP A 114 -15.16 -37.84 4.25
CA ASP A 114 -14.72 -38.66 5.37
C ASP A 114 -13.70 -37.87 6.19
N SER A 115 -13.91 -37.86 7.50
CA SER A 115 -13.17 -37.07 8.45
C SER A 115 -11.77 -37.67 8.64
N LEU A 116 -10.72 -36.91 8.30
CA LEU A 116 -9.34 -37.33 8.51
C LEU A 116 -9.09 -37.54 10.02
N SER A 117 -8.79 -38.78 10.42
CA SER A 117 -8.47 -39.13 11.81
C SER A 117 -7.08 -38.60 12.20
N PRO A 118 -6.86 -38.14 13.45
CA PRO A 118 -5.62 -37.45 13.86
C PRO A 118 -4.31 -38.27 13.97
N ASP A 119 -4.17 -39.45 13.35
CA ASP A 119 -3.01 -40.36 13.57
C ASP A 119 -2.15 -40.64 12.32
N ASP A 120 -2.34 -39.93 11.21
CA ASP A 120 -1.43 -40.05 10.05
C ASP A 120 -0.28 -39.03 10.15
N ASP A 121 0.88 -39.51 10.61
CA ASP A 121 2.16 -38.78 10.62
C ASP A 121 2.51 -38.31 9.18
N PRO A 122 2.73 -37.02 8.94
CA PRO A 122 3.05 -36.54 7.60
C PRO A 122 4.46 -37.00 7.23
N GLN A 123 4.57 -37.94 6.28
CA GLN A 123 5.86 -38.34 5.71
C GLN A 123 6.43 -37.18 4.89
N ILE A 124 7.42 -36.49 5.46
CA ILE A 124 8.22 -35.47 4.76
C ILE A 124 9.18 -36.20 3.80
N SER A 125 8.91 -36.14 2.51
CA SER A 125 9.88 -36.52 1.49
C SER A 125 10.91 -35.39 1.31
N VAL A 126 12.16 -35.66 1.69
CA VAL A 126 13.29 -34.75 1.51
C VAL A 126 13.67 -34.72 0.03
N ILE A 127 13.55 -33.56 -0.61
CA ILE A 127 13.96 -33.36 -2.00
C ILE A 127 15.49 -33.20 -2.01
N SER A 128 16.20 -34.19 -2.57
CA SER A 128 17.65 -34.12 -2.75
C SER A 128 17.98 -33.24 -3.96
N TYR A 129 18.83 -32.23 -3.78
CA TYR A 129 19.29 -31.36 -4.88
C TYR A 129 20.38 -32.09 -5.69
N GLU A 130 20.09 -32.39 -6.96
CA GLU A 130 21.08 -32.84 -7.93
C GLU A 130 21.83 -31.61 -8.48
N ASP A 131 23.12 -31.53 -8.15
CA ASP A 131 24.07 -30.54 -8.64
C ASP A 131 24.40 -30.85 -10.12
N LYS A 132 24.00 -29.97 -11.03
CA LYS A 132 24.36 -30.06 -12.45
C LYS A 132 25.53 -29.13 -12.74
N ASN A 133 26.70 -29.72 -12.93
CA ASN A 133 27.88 -29.10 -13.51
C ASN A 133 27.82 -29.08 -15.04
#